data_AF-A0A1B6E1U5-F1
#
_entry.id   AF-A0A1B6E1U5-F1
#
_cell.length_a   1.000
_cell.length_b   1.000
_cell.length_c   1.000
_cell.angle_alpha   90.00
_cell.angle_beta   90.00
_cell.angle_gamma   90.00
#
_symmetry.space_group_name_H-M   'P 1'
#
loop_
_entity.id
_entity.type
_entity.pdbx_description
1 polymer ?
#
loop_
_entity_poly.entity_id
_entity_poly.type
_entity_poly.pdbx_seq_one_letter_code
_entity_poly.pdbx_strand_id
1 'polypeptide(L)'
;MIIGYLIAGPYDNTVRNFREAGRSMSCTSVLLFNMTKLSYEVFIKPFKDAITGVKIDTSNLKDALTQVRDVVDPISQEIEGNENQKYLEEKNDYMDEKQGDTKRTDEIKQKYKESSSNDEGENFEKKYFKKLETRCQNLISGAERKCQNIFQNLYEKCEDTVHWLFSWLICSPMKITFLCNIVNVLGGDDACDPTNDLSSGFGDGYIKAKQMESDLKNQFAKPLMKYKKLKLPYLVDVKSTYMISAEIIHDLSSKKKFVDLFLVFFKRIVAFAFIFVIFKAENYLERYLKDIDFDNIYITAEFRKLDAVRYEKHKLTLLPLKGCEKNEFIDPYSFALGKLEKQSMFADLYSILLLLIICLVLFFFDHLTYVGLSEAHYIFKFNVVAEATNDVNLEIKGTGFVAVMFRSFFKGFKFQKHLTVNLSNEECLPRPYKLEFKYYFKVFGTTGAVYGLSLFNPYINRLRRSICAFFYPKVDTAIVL
;
A
#
# COMPACT_ATOMS: atom_id res chain seq x y z
N MET A 1 1.09 -49.76 -16.71
CA MET A 1 -0.03 -49.69 -15.74
C MET A 1 0.34 -48.95 -14.46
N ILE A 2 1.47 -49.25 -13.82
CA ILE A 2 1.92 -48.60 -12.56
C ILE A 2 1.95 -47.06 -12.67
N ILE A 3 2.55 -46.51 -13.74
CA ILE A 3 2.60 -45.06 -13.99
C ILE A 3 1.20 -44.42 -14.03
N GLY A 4 0.21 -45.12 -14.60
CA GLY A 4 -1.17 -44.63 -14.62
C GLY A 4 -1.80 -44.57 -13.22
N TYR A 5 -1.48 -45.51 -12.33
CA TYR A 5 -1.93 -45.48 -10.95
C TYR A 5 -1.20 -44.43 -10.10
N LEU A 6 0.08 -44.16 -10.39
CA LEU A 6 0.82 -43.06 -9.77
C LEU A 6 0.25 -41.70 -10.13
N ILE A 7 -0.08 -41.49 -11.42
CA ILE A 7 -0.66 -40.23 -11.87
C ILE A 7 -2.08 -40.05 -11.33
N ALA A 8 -2.93 -41.07 -11.45
CA ALA A 8 -4.33 -41.01 -10.98
C ALA A 8 -4.51 -41.11 -9.46
N GLY A 9 -3.43 -41.37 -8.70
CA GLY A 9 -3.43 -41.53 -7.25
C GLY A 9 -2.65 -40.40 -6.58
N PRO A 10 -1.41 -40.63 -6.09
CA PRO A 10 -0.66 -39.66 -5.31
C PRO A 10 -0.39 -38.35 -6.05
N TYR A 11 -0.08 -38.37 -7.34
CA TYR A 11 0.14 -37.13 -8.10
C TYR A 11 -1.13 -36.28 -8.19
N ASP A 12 -2.26 -36.88 -8.58
CA ASP A 12 -3.52 -36.14 -8.68
C ASP A 12 -3.98 -35.60 -7.32
N ASN A 13 -3.84 -36.40 -6.27
CA ASN A 13 -4.20 -35.98 -4.91
C ASN A 13 -3.32 -34.83 -4.41
N THR A 14 -2.01 -34.89 -4.69
CA THR A 14 -1.09 -33.79 -4.43
C THR A 14 -1.51 -32.51 -5.17
N VAL A 15 -1.83 -32.59 -6.46
CA VAL A 15 -2.31 -31.44 -7.25
C VAL A 15 -3.61 -30.86 -6.69
N ARG A 16 -4.52 -31.70 -6.20
CA ARG A 16 -5.75 -31.25 -5.52
C ARG A 16 -5.44 -30.51 -4.22
N ASN A 17 -4.53 -31.02 -3.39
CA ASN A 17 -4.09 -30.34 -2.17
C ASN A 17 -3.41 -28.99 -2.46
N PHE A 18 -2.55 -28.91 -3.48
CA PHE A 18 -1.99 -27.62 -3.90
C PHE A 18 -3.05 -26.62 -4.38
N ARG A 19 -4.09 -27.10 -5.08
CA ARG A 19 -5.21 -26.25 -5.49
C ARG A 19 -6.00 -25.73 -4.29
N GLU A 20 -6.24 -26.56 -3.28
CA GLU A 20 -6.89 -26.12 -2.04
C GLU A 20 -6.05 -25.13 -1.26
N ALA A 21 -4.73 -25.31 -1.21
CA ALA A 21 -3.83 -24.33 -0.63
C ALA A 21 -3.94 -22.98 -1.35
N GLY A 22 -3.93 -22.99 -2.69
CA GLY A 22 -4.14 -21.78 -3.49
C GLY A 22 -5.50 -21.11 -3.23
N ARG A 23 -6.59 -21.90 -3.16
CA ARG A 23 -7.94 -21.40 -2.84
C ARG A 23 -7.97 -20.75 -1.45
N SER A 24 -7.40 -21.43 -0.46
CA SER A 24 -7.34 -20.97 0.93
C SER A 24 -6.56 -19.67 1.06
N MET A 25 -5.40 -19.57 0.41
CA MET A 25 -4.59 -18.34 0.36
C MET A 25 -5.36 -17.19 -0.29
N SER A 26 -5.97 -17.43 -1.46
CA SER A 26 -6.77 -16.45 -2.18
C SER A 26 -7.96 -15.92 -1.34
N CYS A 27 -8.70 -16.83 -0.69
CA CYS A 27 -9.82 -16.48 0.19
C CYS A 27 -9.33 -15.67 1.41
N THR A 28 -8.23 -16.10 2.03
CA THR A 28 -7.61 -15.38 3.16
C THR A 28 -7.17 -13.98 2.75
N SER A 29 -6.58 -13.81 1.57
CA SER A 29 -6.22 -12.49 1.02
C SER A 29 -7.46 -11.59 0.89
N VAL A 30 -8.57 -12.10 0.36
CA VAL A 30 -9.83 -11.33 0.26
C VAL A 30 -10.39 -10.98 1.63
N LEU A 31 -10.36 -11.92 2.59
CA LEU A 31 -10.79 -11.66 3.96
C LEU A 31 -9.95 -10.56 4.61
N LEU A 32 -8.62 -10.64 4.47
CA LEU A 32 -7.68 -9.63 4.98
C LEU A 32 -7.90 -8.26 4.35
N PHE A 33 -8.24 -8.20 3.05
CA PHE A 33 -8.61 -6.96 2.38
C PHE A 33 -9.86 -6.34 2.99
N ASN A 34 -10.93 -7.12 3.15
CA ASN A 34 -12.19 -6.66 3.75
C ASN A 34 -11.98 -6.18 5.19
N MET A 35 -11.18 -6.91 5.95
CA MET A 35 -10.78 -6.53 7.31
C MET A 35 -10.03 -5.21 7.38
N THR A 36 -9.05 -5.05 6.50
CA THR A 36 -8.26 -3.80 6.43
C THR A 36 -9.15 -2.64 6.00
N LYS A 37 -10.09 -2.87 5.08
CA LYS A 37 -11.08 -1.87 4.67
C LYS A 37 -11.99 -1.46 5.83
N LEU A 38 -12.51 -2.41 6.60
CA LEU A 38 -13.31 -2.12 7.79
C LEU A 38 -12.51 -1.30 8.82
N SER A 39 -11.28 -1.73 9.11
CA SER A 39 -10.38 -0.99 10.00
C SER A 39 -10.13 0.45 9.50
N TYR A 40 -9.87 0.63 8.21
CA TYR A 40 -9.73 1.96 7.60
C TYR A 40 -11.00 2.80 7.75
N GLU A 41 -12.18 2.23 7.50
CA GLU A 41 -13.47 2.92 7.61
C GLU A 41 -13.86 3.29 9.03
N VAL A 42 -13.34 2.58 10.03
CA VAL A 42 -13.60 2.85 11.45
C VAL A 42 -12.56 3.82 12.01
N PHE A 43 -11.26 3.58 11.78
CA PHE A 43 -10.19 4.35 12.43
C PHE A 43 -9.64 5.51 11.63
N ILE A 44 -9.56 5.44 10.31
CA ILE A 44 -8.83 6.43 9.51
C ILE A 44 -9.80 7.37 8.78
N LYS A 45 -10.90 6.82 8.25
CA LYS A 45 -11.88 7.57 7.46
C LYS A 45 -12.51 8.74 8.24
N PRO A 46 -12.97 8.58 9.50
CA PRO A 46 -13.58 9.71 10.23
C PRO A 46 -12.61 10.89 10.42
N PHE A 47 -11.33 10.61 10.71
CA PHE A 47 -10.32 11.67 10.81
C PHE A 47 -10.02 12.33 9.47
N LYS A 48 -9.95 11.54 8.39
CA LYS A 48 -9.78 12.09 7.05
C LYS A 48 -10.96 13.01 6.69
N ASP A 49 -12.18 12.55 6.94
CA ASP A 49 -13.40 13.31 6.66
C ASP A 49 -13.45 14.59 7.51
N ALA A 50 -13.12 14.50 8.81
CA ALA A 50 -12.98 15.64 9.72
C ALA A 50 -11.97 16.69 9.20
N ILE A 51 -10.75 16.26 8.84
CA ILE A 51 -9.70 17.14 8.30
C ILE A 51 -10.16 17.77 6.97
N THR A 52 -10.84 17.02 6.10
CA THR A 52 -11.37 17.59 4.85
C THR A 52 -12.52 18.56 5.10
N GLY A 53 -13.35 18.34 6.12
CA GLY A 53 -14.41 19.25 6.52
C GLY A 53 -13.89 20.60 6.99
N VAL A 54 -12.77 20.62 7.74
CA VAL A 54 -12.10 21.87 8.17
C VAL A 54 -11.68 22.75 6.98
N LYS A 55 -11.26 22.14 5.87
CA LYS A 55 -10.88 22.88 4.65
C LYS A 55 -12.08 23.58 3.99
N ILE A 56 -13.29 23.05 4.17
CA ILE A 56 -14.51 23.56 3.55
C ILE A 56 -15.12 24.68 4.41
N ASP A 57 -15.06 24.57 5.75
CA ASP A 57 -15.50 25.58 6.73
C ASP A 57 -14.55 26.81 6.84
N THR A 58 -13.91 27.20 5.72
CA THR A 58 -13.11 28.43 5.60
C THR A 58 -13.94 29.71 5.65
N SER A 59 -15.27 29.62 5.59
CA SER A 59 -16.20 30.74 5.73
C SER A 59 -16.14 31.36 7.12
N ASN A 60 -16.24 30.56 8.18
CA ASN A 60 -16.21 31.08 9.56
C ASN A 60 -14.86 31.74 9.89
N LEU A 61 -13.79 31.23 9.26
CA LEU A 61 -12.44 31.79 9.37
C LEU A 61 -12.30 33.12 8.61
N LYS A 62 -12.96 33.21 7.44
CA LYS A 62 -13.07 34.45 6.68
C LYS A 62 -13.85 35.52 7.46
N ASP A 63 -14.94 35.14 8.13
CA ASP A 63 -15.72 36.06 8.96
C ASP A 63 -14.89 36.60 10.13
N ALA A 64 -14.09 35.73 10.76
CA ALA A 64 -13.12 36.10 11.78
C ALA A 64 -12.05 37.09 11.27
N LEU A 65 -11.51 36.87 10.07
CA LEU A 65 -10.57 37.79 9.42
C LEU A 65 -11.22 39.13 9.09
N THR A 66 -12.48 39.11 8.64
CA THR A 66 -13.25 40.32 8.35
C THR A 66 -13.45 41.15 9.62
N GLN A 67 -13.78 40.54 10.76
CA GLN A 67 -13.93 41.27 12.03
C GLN A 67 -12.64 41.98 12.49
N VAL A 68 -11.48 41.33 12.36
CA VAL A 68 -10.19 41.96 12.71
C VAL A 68 -9.92 43.13 11.75
N ARG A 69 -10.14 42.93 10.46
CA ARG A 69 -9.95 43.95 9.43
C ARG A 69 -10.87 45.16 9.66
N ASP A 70 -12.15 44.94 9.99
CA ASP A 70 -13.12 46.01 10.21
C ASP A 70 -12.74 46.93 11.39
N VAL A 71 -11.91 46.46 12.33
CA VAL A 71 -11.38 47.26 13.45
C VAL A 71 -10.05 47.93 13.09
N VAL A 72 -9.15 47.24 12.39
CA VAL A 72 -7.80 47.74 12.07
C VAL A 72 -7.80 48.73 10.90
N ASP A 73 -8.61 48.51 9.86
CA ASP A 73 -8.67 49.36 8.67
C ASP A 73 -9.01 50.84 8.99
N PRO A 74 -10.04 51.16 9.81
CA PRO A 74 -10.35 52.55 10.15
C PRO A 74 -9.23 53.23 10.94
N ILE A 75 -8.58 52.50 11.85
CA ILE A 75 -7.49 53.01 12.68
C ILE A 75 -6.26 53.30 11.79
N SER A 76 -5.94 52.38 10.88
CA SER A 76 -4.86 52.54 9.90
C SER A 76 -5.10 53.76 9.00
N GLN A 77 -6.32 53.93 8.49
CA GLN A 77 -6.68 55.10 7.68
C GLN A 77 -6.54 56.41 8.47
N GLU A 78 -6.94 56.44 9.73
CA GLU A 78 -6.84 57.64 10.57
C GLU A 78 -5.39 57.98 10.94
N ILE A 79 -4.51 57.00 11.14
CA ILE A 79 -3.10 57.23 11.50
C ILE A 79 -2.25 57.53 10.26
N GLU A 80 -2.41 56.75 9.19
CA GLU A 80 -1.57 56.83 7.99
C GLU A 80 -2.09 57.84 6.95
N GLY A 81 -3.38 58.15 6.99
CA GLY A 81 -4.01 59.10 6.08
C GLY A 81 -3.45 60.50 6.27
N ASN A 82 -2.88 61.06 5.21
CA ASN A 82 -2.33 62.41 5.18
C ASN A 82 -3.30 63.44 4.57
N GLU A 83 -4.56 63.06 4.36
CA GLU A 83 -5.54 63.91 3.70
C GLU A 83 -5.72 65.22 4.47
N ASN A 84 -5.55 66.33 3.76
CA ASN A 84 -5.67 67.70 4.24
C ASN A 84 -4.60 68.19 5.23
N GLN A 85 -3.60 67.39 5.62
CA GLN A 85 -2.58 67.83 6.57
C GLN A 85 -1.85 69.10 6.09
N LYS A 86 -1.41 69.11 4.83
CA LYS A 86 -0.72 70.28 4.22
C LYS A 86 -1.62 71.53 4.17
N TYR A 87 -2.90 71.34 3.84
CA TYR A 87 -3.88 72.43 3.80
C TYR A 87 -4.16 73.02 5.19
N LEU A 88 -4.15 72.18 6.23
CA LEU A 88 -4.31 72.62 7.62
C LEU A 88 -3.10 73.42 8.08
N GLU A 89 -1.88 72.96 7.76
CA GLU A 89 -0.63 73.70 8.01
C GLU A 89 -0.68 75.08 7.33
N GLU A 90 -1.01 75.15 6.03
CA GLU A 90 -1.10 76.43 5.28
C GLU A 90 -2.11 77.42 5.90
N LYS A 91 -3.22 76.91 6.45
CA LYS A 91 -4.22 77.77 7.11
C LYS A 91 -3.79 78.27 8.47
N ASN A 92 -3.05 77.46 9.21
CA ASN A 92 -2.46 77.84 10.48
C ASN A 92 -1.41 78.93 10.24
N ASP A 93 -0.50 78.71 9.28
CA ASP A 93 0.56 79.65 8.91
C ASP A 93 -0.02 81.01 8.49
N TYR A 94 -1.11 81.01 7.70
CA TYR A 94 -1.80 82.24 7.31
C TYR A 94 -2.37 83.03 8.49
N MET A 95 -2.89 82.34 9.51
CA MET A 95 -3.44 83.00 10.69
C MET A 95 -2.33 83.49 11.63
N ASP A 96 -1.22 82.76 11.71
CA ASP A 96 -0.05 83.13 12.49
C ASP A 96 0.56 84.42 11.93
N GLU A 97 0.76 84.51 10.61
CA GLU A 97 1.29 85.72 9.93
C GLU A 97 0.45 86.97 10.25
N LYS A 98 -0.88 86.83 10.39
CA LYS A 98 -1.77 87.93 10.78
C LYS A 98 -1.63 88.36 12.24
N GLN A 99 -1.19 87.46 13.11
CA GLN A 99 -1.05 87.70 14.54
C GLN A 99 0.40 88.02 14.95
N GLY A 100 1.35 87.94 14.02
CA GLY A 100 2.75 88.22 14.26
C GLY A 100 3.52 87.06 14.90
N ASP A 101 2.90 85.87 14.97
CA ASP A 101 3.59 84.62 15.24
C ASP A 101 3.91 83.97 13.88
N THR A 102 5.07 83.37 13.70
CA THR A 102 5.40 82.71 12.41
C THR A 102 6.01 81.33 12.60
N LYS A 103 6.04 80.82 13.84
CA LYS A 103 6.87 79.66 14.18
C LYS A 103 6.09 78.45 14.65
N ARG A 104 4.81 78.57 15.00
CA ARG A 104 3.99 77.47 15.53
C ARG A 104 4.06 76.17 14.72
N THR A 105 3.90 76.22 13.40
CA THR A 105 3.98 75.01 12.55
C THR A 105 5.40 74.42 12.51
N ASP A 106 6.43 75.25 12.57
CA ASP A 106 7.84 74.80 12.62
C ASP A 106 8.19 74.23 14.00
N GLU A 107 7.65 74.81 15.07
CA GLU A 107 7.77 74.32 16.45
C GLU A 107 7.12 72.94 16.60
N ILE A 108 5.92 72.75 16.06
CA ILE A 108 5.24 71.44 16.02
C ILE A 108 6.06 70.43 15.20
N LYS A 109 6.61 70.84 14.04
CA LYS A 109 7.49 70.00 13.22
C LYS A 109 8.78 69.61 13.95
N GLN A 110 9.33 70.50 14.75
CA GLN A 110 10.54 70.26 15.53
C GLN A 110 10.25 69.38 16.76
N LYS A 111 9.12 69.60 17.44
CA LYS A 111 8.63 68.83 18.59
C LYS A 111 8.42 67.35 18.24
N TYR A 112 7.82 67.08 17.08
CA TYR A 112 7.55 65.72 16.60
C TYR A 112 8.47 65.27 15.47
N LYS A 113 9.72 65.73 15.47
CA LYS A 113 10.70 65.29 14.50
C LYS A 113 10.89 63.76 14.61
N GLU A 114 10.74 63.08 13.49
CA GLU A 114 10.95 61.63 13.40
C GLU A 114 12.36 61.29 13.90
N SER A 115 12.46 60.28 14.77
CA SER A 115 13.74 59.85 15.32
C SER A 115 14.49 59.03 14.25
N SER A 116 15.82 59.17 14.17
CA SER A 116 16.65 58.25 13.39
C SER A 116 16.77 56.84 14.00
N SER A 117 16.12 56.58 15.14
CA SER A 117 16.02 55.24 15.73
C SER A 117 15.13 54.35 14.87
N ASN A 118 15.51 53.07 14.75
CA ASN A 118 14.77 52.03 14.02
C ASN A 118 13.43 51.63 14.68
N ASP A 119 12.90 52.44 15.61
CA ASP A 119 11.63 52.15 16.26
C ASP A 119 10.48 52.71 15.43
N GLU A 120 9.92 51.85 14.58
CA GLU A 120 8.77 52.19 13.76
C GLU A 120 7.58 52.65 14.62
N GLY A 121 7.42 52.11 15.85
CA GLY A 121 6.30 52.41 16.74
C GLY A 121 6.33 53.86 17.19
N GLU A 122 7.49 54.29 17.68
CA GLU A 122 7.75 55.68 18.09
C GLU A 122 7.50 56.66 16.93
N ASN A 123 7.89 56.31 15.71
CA ASN A 123 7.71 57.17 14.54
C ASN A 123 6.23 57.32 14.14
N PHE A 124 5.43 56.25 14.16
CA PHE A 124 3.98 56.35 13.93
C PHE A 124 3.27 57.15 15.02
N GLU A 125 3.70 57.00 16.27
CA GLU A 125 3.17 57.73 17.42
C GLU A 125 3.42 59.24 17.28
N LYS A 126 4.66 59.65 16.98
CA LYS A 126 5.01 61.05 16.73
C LYS A 126 4.27 61.63 15.54
N LYS A 127 4.14 60.86 14.46
CA LYS A 127 3.39 61.30 13.27
C LYS A 127 1.91 61.54 13.60
N TYR A 128 1.30 60.69 14.42
CA TYR A 128 -0.09 60.85 14.83
C TYR A 128 -0.28 62.01 15.79
N PHE A 129 0.61 62.19 16.77
CA PHE A 129 0.60 63.34 17.67
C PHE A 129 0.73 64.66 16.93
N LYS A 130 1.67 64.75 15.99
CA LYS A 130 1.81 65.92 15.11
C LYS A 130 0.48 66.24 14.40
N LYS A 131 -0.19 65.22 13.87
CA LYS A 131 -1.47 65.36 13.16
C LYS A 131 -2.59 65.86 14.09
N LEU A 132 -2.69 65.32 15.30
CA LEU A 132 -3.68 65.75 16.30
C LEU A 132 -3.45 67.20 16.74
N GLU A 133 -2.21 67.56 17.08
CA GLU A 133 -1.85 68.92 17.51
C GLU A 133 -2.12 69.93 16.38
N THR A 134 -1.75 69.61 15.12
CA THR A 134 -2.04 70.46 13.96
C THR A 134 -3.54 70.69 13.76
N ARG A 135 -4.36 69.63 13.92
CA ARG A 135 -5.82 69.72 13.78
C ARG A 135 -6.44 70.55 14.90
N CYS A 136 -5.99 70.36 16.13
CA CYS A 136 -6.41 71.17 17.28
C CYS A 136 -6.09 72.65 17.04
N GLN A 137 -4.85 72.95 16.63
CA GLN A 137 -4.43 74.32 16.31
C GLN A 137 -5.21 74.94 15.14
N ASN A 138 -5.62 74.14 14.14
CA ASN A 138 -6.50 74.64 13.07
C ASN A 138 -7.95 74.88 13.53
N LEU A 139 -8.46 74.13 14.51
CA LEU A 139 -9.77 74.43 15.11
C LEU A 139 -9.73 75.78 15.84
N ILE A 140 -8.66 76.02 16.61
CA ILE A 140 -8.41 77.30 17.27
C ILE A 140 -8.29 78.40 16.21
N SER A 141 -7.35 78.30 15.27
CA SER A 141 -7.15 79.28 14.20
C SER A 141 -8.43 79.56 13.39
N GLY A 142 -9.26 78.52 13.18
CA GLY A 142 -10.57 78.63 12.55
C GLY A 142 -11.57 79.45 13.38
N ALA A 143 -11.58 79.27 14.70
CA ALA A 143 -12.38 80.05 15.64
C ALA A 143 -11.92 81.50 15.72
N GLU A 144 -10.61 81.74 15.78
CA GLU A 144 -10.01 83.08 15.82
C GLU A 144 -10.32 83.85 14.53
N ARG A 145 -10.20 83.21 13.37
CA ARG A 145 -10.57 83.79 12.08
C ARG A 145 -12.05 84.17 12.02
N LYS A 146 -12.94 83.30 12.52
CA LYS A 146 -14.37 83.60 12.62
C LYS A 146 -14.63 84.77 13.56
N CYS A 147 -13.94 84.81 14.70
CA CYS A 147 -14.00 85.91 15.65
C CYS A 147 -13.60 87.23 14.98
N GLN A 148 -12.44 87.28 14.32
CA GLN A 148 -11.97 88.47 13.60
C GLN A 148 -12.96 88.93 12.54
N ASN A 149 -13.53 88.01 11.76
CA ASN A 149 -14.56 88.34 10.77
C ASN A 149 -15.83 88.91 11.40
N ILE A 150 -16.23 88.45 12.59
CA ILE A 150 -17.38 89.00 13.32
C ILE A 150 -17.08 90.45 13.75
N PHE A 151 -15.91 90.70 14.34
CA PHE A 151 -15.51 92.06 14.74
C PHE A 151 -15.37 93.00 13.55
N GLN A 152 -14.82 92.52 12.42
CA GLN A 152 -14.73 93.27 11.18
C GLN A 152 -16.12 93.63 10.62
N ASN A 153 -17.04 92.65 10.58
CA ASN A 153 -18.43 92.90 10.15
C ASN A 153 -19.17 93.86 11.09
N LEU A 154 -18.89 93.81 12.40
CA LEU A 154 -19.46 94.75 13.37
C LEU A 154 -18.91 96.16 13.15
N TYR A 155 -17.60 96.28 12.89
CA TYR A 155 -16.96 97.54 12.56
C TYR A 155 -17.54 98.18 11.29
N GLU A 156 -17.63 97.42 10.20
CA GLU A 156 -18.20 97.89 8.92
C GLU A 156 -19.66 98.34 9.08
N LYS A 157 -20.50 97.55 9.76
CA LYS A 157 -21.89 97.94 10.06
C LYS A 157 -21.98 99.19 10.94
N CYS A 158 -21.06 99.35 11.88
CA CYS A 158 -21.01 100.54 12.73
C CYS A 158 -20.65 101.78 11.91
N GLU A 159 -19.65 101.68 11.03
CA GLU A 159 -19.21 102.75 10.15
C GLU A 159 -20.33 103.19 9.19
N ASP A 160 -21.12 102.23 8.66
CA ASP A 160 -22.26 102.51 7.80
C ASP A 160 -23.45 103.17 8.53
N THR A 161 -23.62 102.90 9.83
CA THR A 161 -24.78 103.37 10.60
C THR A 161 -24.53 104.71 11.32
N VAL A 162 -23.29 104.99 11.71
CA VAL A 162 -22.92 106.17 12.50
C VAL A 162 -22.52 107.33 11.59
N HIS A 163 -22.95 108.55 11.93
CA HIS A 163 -22.59 109.75 11.16
C HIS A 163 -21.06 109.94 11.10
N TRP A 164 -20.52 110.31 9.93
CA TRP A 164 -19.08 110.38 9.64
C TRP A 164 -18.23 111.18 10.65
N LEU A 165 -18.82 112.18 11.33
CA LEU A 165 -18.17 113.02 12.35
C LEU A 165 -17.83 112.28 13.65
N PHE A 166 -18.54 111.18 13.98
CA PHE A 166 -18.38 110.44 15.23
C PHE A 166 -18.01 108.96 15.03
N SER A 167 -17.96 108.48 13.79
CA SER A 167 -17.64 107.09 13.44
C SER A 167 -16.27 106.63 14.00
N TRP A 168 -15.25 107.49 13.92
CA TRP A 168 -13.92 107.20 14.46
C TRP A 168 -13.91 106.89 15.97
N LEU A 169 -14.76 107.53 16.79
CA LEU A 169 -14.77 107.32 18.24
C LEU A 169 -15.63 106.10 18.64
N ILE A 170 -16.80 105.96 18.03
CA ILE A 170 -17.81 104.95 18.42
C ILE A 170 -17.47 103.56 17.85
N CYS A 171 -16.92 103.50 16.63
CA CYS A 171 -16.64 102.23 15.96
C CYS A 171 -15.22 101.70 16.23
N SER A 172 -14.28 102.54 16.70
CA SER A 172 -12.91 102.10 17.07
C SER A 172 -12.83 100.93 18.07
N PRO A 173 -13.68 100.78 19.11
CA PRO A 173 -13.62 99.61 19.99
C PRO A 173 -13.93 98.28 19.28
N MET A 174 -14.58 98.30 18.12
CA MET A 174 -14.82 97.09 17.30
C MET A 174 -13.58 96.65 16.51
N LYS A 175 -12.54 97.49 16.43
CA LYS A 175 -11.25 97.17 15.78
C LYS A 175 -10.31 96.36 16.69
N ILE A 176 -10.73 96.06 17.91
CA ILE A 176 -9.91 95.39 18.92
C ILE A 176 -9.89 93.87 18.64
N THR A 177 -8.82 93.39 18.03
CA THR A 177 -8.63 91.97 17.67
C THR A 177 -7.98 91.13 18.75
N PHE A 178 -7.45 91.72 19.84
CA PHE A 178 -6.79 90.95 20.91
C PHE A 178 -7.74 89.98 21.63
N LEU A 179 -9.04 90.28 21.66
CA LEU A 179 -10.07 89.43 22.26
C LEU A 179 -10.31 88.14 21.46
N CYS A 180 -9.81 88.06 20.22
CA CYS A 180 -9.92 86.89 19.38
C CYS A 180 -8.76 85.92 19.52
N ASN A 181 -7.76 86.17 20.37
CA ASN A 181 -6.75 85.17 20.70
C ASN A 181 -7.31 84.23 21.78
N ILE A 182 -7.73 83.04 21.36
CA ILE A 182 -8.51 82.11 22.19
C ILE A 182 -7.60 81.18 23.00
N VAL A 183 -6.32 81.05 22.62
CA VAL A 183 -5.32 80.18 23.27
C VAL A 183 -5.16 80.51 24.76
N ASN A 184 -5.14 81.80 25.10
CA ASN A 184 -5.03 82.27 26.49
C ASN A 184 -6.25 81.93 27.37
N VAL A 185 -7.39 81.63 26.76
CA VAL A 185 -8.64 81.27 27.46
C VAL A 185 -8.80 79.75 27.59
N LEU A 186 -8.23 78.97 26.67
CA LEU A 186 -8.40 77.51 26.61
C LEU A 186 -7.35 76.70 27.39
N GLY A 187 -6.45 77.34 28.13
CA GLY A 187 -5.52 76.65 29.02
C GLY A 187 -4.03 76.84 28.73
N GLY A 188 -3.66 77.80 27.88
CA GLY A 188 -2.25 78.14 27.60
C GLY A 188 -1.60 77.28 26.52
N ASP A 189 -0.26 77.29 26.47
CA ASP A 189 0.53 76.70 25.37
C ASP A 189 0.35 75.17 25.22
N ASP A 190 -0.07 74.48 26.27
CA ASP A 190 -0.28 73.02 26.28
C ASP A 190 -1.71 72.60 25.88
N ALA A 191 -2.60 73.55 25.54
CA ALA A 191 -4.02 73.27 25.27
C ALA A 191 -4.26 72.30 24.09
N CYS A 192 -3.28 72.15 23.19
CA CYS A 192 -3.34 71.23 22.05
C CYS A 192 -2.33 70.08 22.14
N ASP A 193 -1.68 69.84 23.28
CA ASP A 193 -0.71 68.75 23.42
C ASP A 193 -1.40 67.38 23.59
N PRO A 194 -1.31 66.47 22.60
CA PRO A 194 -1.97 65.18 22.64
C PRO A 194 -1.33 64.20 23.64
N THR A 195 -0.14 64.48 24.17
CA THR A 195 0.57 63.58 25.10
C THR A 195 -0.10 63.46 26.47
N ASN A 196 -0.96 64.42 26.82
CA ASN A 196 -1.74 64.40 28.05
C ASN A 196 -2.99 63.50 27.95
N ASP A 197 -3.51 63.30 26.74
CA ASP A 197 -4.76 62.57 26.47
C ASP A 197 -4.55 61.16 25.91
N LEU A 198 -3.40 60.91 25.26
CA LEU A 198 -3.06 59.58 24.72
C LEU A 198 -1.86 58.97 25.48
N SER A 199 -2.01 57.72 25.89
CA SER A 199 -0.94 56.98 26.58
C SER A 199 0.29 56.80 25.71
N SER A 200 1.47 57.01 26.28
CA SER A 200 2.74 56.68 25.63
C SER A 200 2.83 55.18 25.30
N GLY A 201 3.30 54.85 24.10
CA GLY A 201 3.36 53.47 23.59
C GLY A 201 2.15 53.04 22.75
N PHE A 202 1.32 54.00 22.34
CA PHE A 202 0.24 53.79 21.36
C PHE A 202 0.77 53.24 20.02
N GLY A 203 1.92 53.74 19.56
CA GLY A 203 2.53 53.33 18.30
C GLY A 203 2.87 51.84 18.26
N ASP A 204 3.38 51.30 19.36
CA ASP A 204 3.67 49.87 19.50
C ASP A 204 2.39 49.01 19.45
N GLY A 205 1.32 49.50 20.05
CA GLY A 205 0.00 48.85 19.98
C GLY A 205 -0.54 48.79 18.56
N TYR A 206 -0.41 49.89 17.83
CA TYR A 206 -0.82 49.99 16.43
C TYR A 206 -0.04 49.03 15.52
N ILE A 207 1.30 48.99 15.62
CA ILE A 207 2.14 48.09 14.82
C ILE A 207 1.77 46.63 15.10
N LYS A 208 1.61 46.26 16.37
CA LYS A 208 1.22 44.89 16.75
C LYS A 208 -0.16 44.50 16.17
N ALA A 209 -1.12 45.43 16.16
CA ALA A 209 -2.43 45.20 15.56
C ALA A 209 -2.35 45.00 14.03
N LYS A 210 -1.58 45.86 13.34
CA LYS A 210 -1.35 45.76 11.89
C LYS A 210 -0.59 44.49 11.50
N GLN A 211 0.41 44.12 12.30
CA GLN A 211 1.18 42.90 12.11
C GLN A 211 0.30 41.65 12.32
N MET A 212 -0.54 41.65 13.35
CA MET A 212 -1.51 40.58 13.60
C MET A 212 -2.47 40.39 12.41
N GLU A 213 -3.00 41.47 11.84
CA GLU A 213 -3.87 41.41 10.65
C GLU A 213 -3.14 40.78 9.45
N SER A 214 -1.93 41.26 9.15
CA SER A 214 -1.10 40.76 8.05
C SER A 214 -0.71 39.29 8.22
N ASP A 215 -0.31 38.90 9.43
CA ASP A 215 0.09 37.54 9.75
C ASP A 215 -1.09 36.57 9.64
N LEU A 216 -2.26 36.94 10.15
CA LEU A 216 -3.47 36.14 10.00
C LEU A 216 -3.82 35.99 8.51
N LYS A 217 -3.81 37.07 7.73
CA LYS A 217 -4.08 37.03 6.28
C LYS A 217 -3.10 36.11 5.53
N ASN A 218 -1.80 36.22 5.82
CA ASN A 218 -0.76 35.45 5.14
C ASN A 218 -0.74 33.97 5.52
N GLN A 219 -1.02 33.64 6.78
CA GLN A 219 -1.08 32.26 7.24
C GLN A 219 -2.30 31.53 6.68
N PHE A 220 -3.45 32.21 6.56
CA PHE A 220 -4.68 31.62 6.05
C PHE A 220 -4.84 31.64 4.54
N ALA A 221 -4.06 32.47 3.82
CA ALA A 221 -3.95 32.39 2.36
C ALA A 221 -3.21 31.12 1.88
N LYS A 222 -2.43 30.48 2.75
CA LYS A 222 -1.72 29.23 2.44
C LYS A 222 -2.64 28.03 2.65
N PRO A 223 -2.60 27.00 1.77
CA PRO A 223 -3.37 25.79 2.01
C PRO A 223 -2.88 25.11 3.29
N LEU A 224 -3.71 25.15 4.33
CA LEU A 224 -3.39 24.74 5.70
C LEU A 224 -2.85 23.31 5.82
N MET A 225 -3.12 22.41 4.86
CA MET A 225 -2.59 21.04 4.88
C MET A 225 -2.30 20.47 3.48
N LYS A 226 -1.05 20.04 3.27
CA LYS A 226 -0.67 19.10 2.21
C LYS A 226 -0.67 17.70 2.80
N TYR A 227 -1.72 16.91 2.56
CA TYR A 227 -1.71 15.51 2.98
C TYR A 227 -1.09 14.63 1.88
N LYS A 228 -0.19 13.73 2.29
CA LYS A 228 0.29 12.65 1.42
C LYS A 228 -0.81 11.59 1.35
N LYS A 229 -1.20 11.15 0.16
CA LYS A 229 -2.14 10.02 0.02
C LYS A 229 -1.58 8.84 0.81
N LEU A 230 -2.31 8.41 1.84
CA LEU A 230 -1.92 7.26 2.66
C LEU A 230 -1.95 6.01 1.77
N LYS A 231 -0.78 5.48 1.44
CA LYS A 231 -0.65 4.18 0.78
C LYS A 231 -0.54 3.14 1.89
N LEU A 232 -1.56 2.32 2.09
CA LEU A 232 -1.47 1.22 3.05
C LEU A 232 -0.63 0.09 2.42
N PRO A 233 0.56 -0.24 2.98
CA PRO A 233 1.45 -1.24 2.40
C PRO A 233 0.80 -2.63 2.33
N TYR A 234 -0.03 -2.97 3.31
CA TYR A 234 -0.70 -4.27 3.42
C TYR A 234 -1.67 -4.56 2.26
N LEU A 235 -2.36 -3.55 1.74
CA LEU A 235 -3.34 -3.73 0.65
C LEU A 235 -2.66 -4.06 -0.70
N VAL A 236 -1.42 -3.63 -0.89
CA VAL A 236 -0.64 -3.90 -2.11
C VAL A 236 -0.17 -5.35 -2.11
N ASP A 237 0.27 -5.85 -0.96
CA ASP A 237 0.76 -7.22 -0.80
C ASP A 237 -0.35 -8.25 -1.02
N VAL A 238 -1.54 -8.00 -0.45
CA VAL A 238 -2.73 -8.84 -0.61
C VAL A 238 -3.14 -9.04 -2.08
N LYS A 239 -3.09 -7.97 -2.88
CA LYS A 239 -3.38 -8.05 -4.32
C LYS A 239 -2.35 -8.93 -5.05
N SER A 240 -1.08 -8.81 -4.68
CA SER A 240 0.00 -9.63 -5.24
C SER A 240 -0.22 -11.12 -4.96
N THR A 241 -0.50 -11.48 -3.70
CA THR A 241 -0.74 -12.88 -3.30
C THR A 241 -1.95 -13.50 -3.99
N TYR A 242 -3.04 -12.73 -4.16
CA TYR A 242 -4.23 -13.17 -4.89
C TYR A 242 -3.89 -13.47 -6.36
N MET A 243 -3.13 -12.59 -7.03
CA MET A 243 -2.77 -12.78 -8.43
C MET A 243 -1.86 -14.00 -8.62
N ILE A 244 -0.88 -14.19 -7.75
CA ILE A 244 0.03 -15.36 -7.76
C ILE A 244 -0.76 -16.67 -7.58
N SER A 245 -1.67 -16.73 -6.60
CA SER A 245 -2.46 -17.93 -6.35
C SER A 245 -3.42 -18.27 -7.50
N ALA A 246 -4.05 -17.26 -8.11
CA ALA A 246 -4.92 -17.45 -9.27
C ALA A 246 -4.16 -17.98 -10.50
N GLU A 247 -2.96 -17.45 -10.75
CA GLU A 247 -2.08 -17.91 -11.83
C GLU A 247 -1.65 -19.37 -11.65
N ILE A 248 -1.21 -19.73 -10.44
CA ILE A 248 -0.83 -21.12 -10.11
C ILE A 248 -2.00 -22.09 -10.33
N ILE A 249 -3.21 -21.74 -9.88
CA ILE A 249 -4.40 -22.59 -10.05
C ILE A 249 -4.72 -22.77 -11.54
N HIS A 250 -4.68 -21.68 -12.31
CA HIS A 250 -4.95 -21.71 -13.74
C HIS A 250 -3.95 -22.61 -14.48
N ASP A 251 -2.66 -22.45 -14.21
CA ASP A 251 -1.58 -23.23 -14.84
C ASP A 251 -1.67 -24.72 -14.50
N LEU A 252 -1.92 -25.06 -13.23
CA LEU A 252 -2.12 -26.45 -12.81
C LEU A 252 -3.33 -27.08 -13.49
N SER A 253 -4.44 -26.32 -13.62
CA SER A 253 -5.65 -26.83 -14.26
C SER A 253 -5.47 -27.11 -15.76
N SER A 254 -4.70 -26.26 -16.44
CA SER A 254 -4.41 -26.39 -17.87
C SER A 254 -3.49 -27.57 -18.16
N LYS A 255 -2.40 -27.71 -17.40
CA LYS A 255 -1.45 -28.83 -17.54
C LYS A 255 -2.10 -30.17 -17.20
N LYS A 256 -3.01 -30.22 -16.20
CA LYS A 256 -3.73 -31.44 -15.85
C LYS A 256 -4.55 -32.02 -17.02
N LYS A 257 -5.28 -31.18 -17.77
CA LYS A 257 -6.10 -31.63 -18.90
C LYS A 257 -5.26 -32.37 -19.95
N PHE A 258 -4.06 -31.87 -20.22
CA PHE A 258 -3.13 -32.49 -21.15
C PHE A 258 -2.64 -33.86 -20.65
N VAL A 259 -2.30 -33.97 -19.36
CA VAL A 259 -1.90 -35.23 -18.72
C VAL A 259 -3.02 -36.27 -18.76
N ASP A 260 -4.25 -35.87 -18.47
CA ASP A 260 -5.41 -36.78 -18.52
C ASP A 260 -5.66 -37.32 -19.94
N LEU A 261 -5.57 -36.45 -20.96
CA LEU A 261 -5.68 -36.86 -22.36
C LEU A 261 -4.56 -37.84 -22.76
N PHE A 262 -3.33 -37.54 -22.37
CA PHE A 262 -2.17 -38.40 -22.62
C PHE A 262 -2.33 -39.78 -21.97
N LEU A 263 -2.81 -39.84 -20.73
CA LEU A 263 -3.09 -41.09 -20.03
C LEU A 263 -4.15 -41.95 -20.73
N VAL A 264 -5.23 -41.32 -21.22
CA VAL A 264 -6.28 -42.03 -21.96
C VAL A 264 -5.71 -42.64 -23.24
N PHE A 265 -4.92 -41.88 -23.99
CA PHE A 265 -4.26 -42.36 -25.20
C PHE A 265 -3.28 -43.50 -24.90
N PHE A 266 -2.41 -43.33 -23.90
CA PHE A 266 -1.45 -44.34 -23.49
C PHE A 266 -2.11 -45.64 -23.02
N LYS A 267 -3.21 -45.54 -22.26
CA LYS A 267 -3.99 -46.71 -21.83
C LYS A 267 -4.54 -47.49 -23.02
N ARG A 268 -5.00 -46.80 -24.09
CA ARG A 268 -5.45 -47.45 -25.33
C ARG A 268 -4.30 -48.16 -26.05
N ILE A 269 -3.12 -47.55 -26.12
CA ILE A 269 -1.94 -48.19 -26.73
C ILE A 269 -1.53 -49.45 -25.95
N VAL A 270 -1.47 -49.37 -24.62
CA VAL A 270 -1.12 -50.53 -23.77
C VAL A 270 -2.12 -51.67 -23.91
N ALA A 271 -3.39 -51.38 -24.23
CA ALA A 271 -4.36 -52.44 -24.52
C ALA A 271 -3.97 -53.29 -25.74
N PHE A 272 -3.20 -52.75 -26.67
CA PHE A 272 -2.64 -53.47 -27.82
C PHE A 272 -1.26 -54.09 -27.55
N ALA A 273 -0.75 -54.06 -26.31
CA ALA A 273 0.55 -54.63 -25.97
C ALA A 273 0.67 -56.14 -26.26
N PHE A 274 -0.45 -56.87 -26.27
CA PHE A 274 -0.47 -58.30 -26.61
C PHE A 274 0.01 -58.55 -28.06
N ILE A 275 -0.22 -57.60 -28.98
CA ILE A 275 0.24 -57.70 -30.37
C ILE A 275 1.79 -57.73 -30.41
N PHE A 276 2.46 -56.90 -29.58
CA PHE A 276 3.91 -56.93 -29.46
C PHE A 276 4.44 -58.26 -28.91
N VAL A 277 3.69 -58.89 -27.99
CA VAL A 277 4.04 -60.22 -27.47
C VAL A 277 3.97 -61.27 -28.59
N ILE A 278 2.94 -61.22 -29.43
CA ILE A 278 2.79 -62.12 -30.59
C ILE A 278 3.95 -61.94 -31.57
N PHE A 279 4.27 -60.70 -31.97
CA PHE A 279 5.40 -60.44 -32.87
C PHE A 279 6.75 -60.89 -32.27
N LYS A 280 6.95 -60.72 -30.96
CA LYS A 280 8.16 -61.24 -30.30
C LYS A 280 8.23 -62.76 -30.32
N ALA A 281 7.09 -63.44 -30.16
CA ALA A 281 7.04 -64.91 -30.21
C ALA A 281 7.31 -65.42 -31.63
N GLU A 282 6.70 -64.81 -32.65
CA GLU A 282 6.93 -65.14 -34.06
C GLU A 282 8.39 -64.92 -34.46
N ASN A 283 8.95 -63.75 -34.15
CA ASN A 283 10.36 -63.46 -34.44
C ASN A 283 11.32 -64.41 -33.71
N TYR A 284 10.99 -64.84 -32.49
CA TYR A 284 11.79 -65.85 -31.79
C TYR A 284 11.72 -67.21 -32.50
N LEU A 285 10.52 -67.64 -32.90
CA LEU A 285 10.33 -68.89 -33.63
C LEU A 285 11.07 -68.88 -34.98
N GLU A 286 10.96 -67.78 -35.74
CA GLU A 286 11.66 -67.64 -37.02
C GLU A 286 13.18 -67.78 -36.86
N ARG A 287 13.76 -67.08 -35.87
CA ARG A 287 15.19 -67.17 -35.59
C ARG A 287 15.60 -68.57 -35.16
N TYR A 288 14.79 -69.22 -34.32
CA TYR A 288 15.02 -70.61 -33.91
C TYR A 288 15.04 -71.59 -35.09
N LEU A 289 14.22 -71.37 -36.12
CA LEU A 289 14.17 -72.25 -37.30
C LEU A 289 15.26 -71.94 -38.34
N LYS A 290 15.69 -70.68 -38.46
CA LYS A 290 16.61 -70.21 -39.51
C LYS A 290 18.08 -70.22 -39.10
N ASP A 291 18.38 -70.00 -37.82
CA ASP A 291 19.74 -69.79 -37.31
C ASP A 291 20.12 -70.90 -36.32
N ILE A 292 21.17 -71.65 -36.65
CA ILE A 292 21.63 -72.81 -35.86
C ILE A 292 22.36 -72.35 -34.59
N ASP A 293 23.01 -71.19 -34.62
CA ASP A 293 23.73 -70.63 -33.48
C ASP A 293 22.79 -69.91 -32.49
N PHE A 294 21.53 -69.71 -32.89
CA PHE A 294 20.56 -68.98 -32.09
C PHE A 294 20.14 -69.74 -30.84
N ASP A 295 20.39 -69.13 -29.67
CA ASP A 295 20.02 -69.65 -28.35
C ASP A 295 20.61 -71.04 -28.08
N ASN A 296 21.80 -71.32 -28.65
CA ASN A 296 22.56 -72.57 -28.48
C ASN A 296 23.39 -72.57 -27.18
N ILE A 297 22.73 -72.32 -26.06
CA ILE A 297 23.34 -72.27 -24.73
C ILE A 297 22.80 -73.35 -23.79
N TYR A 298 21.90 -74.22 -24.27
CA TYR A 298 21.18 -75.19 -23.43
C TYR A 298 21.66 -76.61 -23.64
N ILE A 299 21.79 -77.37 -22.55
CA ILE A 299 22.05 -78.82 -22.60
C ILE A 299 20.73 -79.54 -22.91
N THR A 300 20.49 -79.86 -24.18
CA THR A 300 19.24 -80.48 -24.64
C THR A 300 19.19 -81.98 -24.38
N ALA A 301 18.01 -82.59 -24.57
CA ALA A 301 17.84 -84.03 -24.43
C ALA A 301 18.62 -84.81 -25.51
N GLU A 302 18.65 -84.29 -26.74
CA GLU A 302 19.44 -84.88 -27.83
C GLU A 302 20.95 -84.79 -27.57
N PHE A 303 21.44 -83.69 -26.97
CA PHE A 303 22.83 -83.59 -26.53
C PHE A 303 23.19 -84.68 -25.53
N ARG A 304 22.33 -84.95 -24.54
CA ARG A 304 22.52 -86.03 -23.56
C ARG A 304 22.49 -87.42 -24.20
N LYS A 305 21.60 -87.65 -25.19
CA LYS A 305 21.55 -88.92 -25.95
C LYS A 305 22.83 -89.13 -26.76
N LEU A 306 23.32 -88.10 -27.44
CA LEU A 306 24.56 -88.19 -28.22
C LEU A 306 25.76 -88.50 -27.30
N ASP A 307 25.81 -87.90 -26.12
CA ASP A 307 26.86 -88.17 -25.13
C ASP A 307 26.79 -89.61 -24.59
N ALA A 308 25.58 -90.13 -24.32
CA ALA A 308 25.37 -91.53 -23.94
C ALA A 308 25.84 -92.52 -25.04
N VAL A 309 25.56 -92.23 -26.31
CA VAL A 309 26.03 -93.05 -27.44
C VAL A 309 27.56 -92.97 -27.60
N ARG A 310 28.18 -91.82 -27.32
CA ARG A 310 29.66 -91.69 -27.31
C ARG A 310 30.28 -92.50 -26.18
N TYR A 311 29.65 -92.51 -25.01
CA TYR A 311 30.06 -93.32 -23.86
C TYR A 311 30.04 -94.81 -24.18
N GLU A 312 28.94 -95.31 -24.77
CA GLU A 312 28.82 -96.71 -25.21
C GLU A 312 29.87 -97.12 -26.25
N LYS A 313 30.26 -96.18 -27.12
CA LYS A 313 31.28 -96.40 -28.16
C LYS A 313 32.72 -96.21 -27.65
N HIS A 314 32.93 -96.12 -26.33
CA HIS A 314 34.22 -95.83 -25.70
C HIS A 314 34.93 -94.59 -26.28
N LYS A 315 34.16 -93.57 -26.69
CA LYS A 315 34.69 -92.27 -27.11
C LYS A 315 34.71 -91.31 -25.92
N LEU A 316 35.47 -90.23 -26.03
CA LEU A 316 35.48 -89.16 -25.03
C LEU A 316 34.07 -88.58 -24.86
N THR A 317 33.56 -88.55 -23.63
CA THR A 317 32.28 -87.93 -23.28
C THR A 317 32.45 -86.43 -23.08
N LEU A 318 31.43 -85.67 -23.47
CA LEU A 318 31.33 -84.21 -23.32
C LEU A 318 30.89 -83.81 -21.91
N LEU A 319 30.18 -84.68 -21.18
CA LEU A 319 29.83 -84.49 -19.77
C LEU A 319 30.76 -85.35 -18.89
N PRO A 320 31.18 -84.89 -17.68
CA PRO A 320 30.79 -83.64 -17.01
C PRO A 320 31.54 -82.39 -17.52
N LEU A 321 30.83 -81.26 -17.59
CA LEU A 321 31.39 -79.98 -18.04
C LEU A 321 32.58 -79.51 -17.18
N LYS A 322 33.60 -78.96 -17.82
CA LYS A 322 34.74 -78.32 -17.15
C LYS A 322 34.29 -77.05 -16.41
N GLY A 323 35.08 -76.61 -15.43
CA GLY A 323 34.75 -75.44 -14.60
C GLY A 323 34.42 -74.16 -15.39
N CYS A 324 35.11 -73.92 -16.51
CA CYS A 324 34.84 -72.77 -17.39
C CYS A 324 33.56 -72.96 -18.24
N GLU A 325 33.32 -74.17 -18.76
CA GLU A 325 32.18 -74.53 -19.62
C GLU A 325 30.84 -74.48 -18.84
N LYS A 326 30.87 -74.72 -17.52
CA LYS A 326 29.69 -74.59 -16.64
C LYS A 326 29.07 -73.20 -16.61
N ASN A 327 29.82 -72.16 -16.99
CA ASN A 327 29.30 -70.78 -17.03
C ASN A 327 28.69 -70.41 -18.39
N GLU A 328 28.93 -71.23 -19.42
CA GLU A 328 28.52 -71.00 -20.80
C GLU A 328 27.25 -71.81 -21.14
N PHE A 329 27.17 -73.05 -20.65
CA PHE A 329 26.01 -73.91 -20.85
C PHE A 329 25.05 -73.92 -19.65
N ILE A 330 23.75 -73.91 -19.96
CA ILE A 330 22.65 -73.88 -19.00
C ILE A 330 21.91 -75.23 -19.08
N ASP A 331 21.72 -75.87 -17.93
CA ASP A 331 20.81 -77.01 -17.84
C ASP A 331 19.36 -76.50 -17.68
N PRO A 332 18.45 -76.77 -18.64
CA PRO A 332 17.07 -76.32 -18.57
C PRO A 332 16.33 -76.78 -17.30
N TYR A 333 16.71 -77.94 -16.75
CA TYR A 333 16.04 -78.56 -15.60
C TYR A 333 16.66 -78.19 -14.25
N SER A 334 17.77 -77.45 -14.24
CA SER A 334 18.44 -77.04 -13.00
C SER A 334 17.76 -75.80 -12.39
N PHE A 335 17.58 -75.77 -11.06
CA PHE A 335 17.14 -74.55 -10.37
C PHE A 335 18.26 -73.47 -10.27
N ALA A 336 19.51 -73.82 -10.59
CA ALA A 336 20.61 -72.87 -10.56
C ALA A 336 20.55 -71.94 -11.79
N LEU A 337 20.65 -70.64 -11.56
CA LEU A 337 20.70 -69.61 -12.59
C LEU A 337 22.12 -69.46 -13.16
N GLY A 338 22.20 -69.43 -14.49
CA GLY A 338 23.44 -69.14 -15.22
C GLY A 338 23.87 -67.67 -15.09
N LYS A 339 25.09 -67.36 -15.53
CA LYS A 339 25.66 -65.99 -15.42
C LYS A 339 24.86 -64.96 -16.21
N LEU A 340 24.47 -65.30 -17.45
CA LEU A 340 23.68 -64.44 -18.32
C LEU A 340 22.25 -64.23 -17.81
N GLU A 341 21.64 -65.28 -17.26
CA GLU A 341 20.30 -65.21 -16.66
C GLU A 341 20.28 -64.33 -15.41
N LYS A 342 21.32 -64.43 -14.57
CA LYS A 342 21.50 -63.52 -13.43
C LYS A 342 21.64 -62.08 -13.88
N GLN A 343 22.45 -61.80 -14.91
CA GLN A 343 22.61 -60.44 -15.43
C GLN A 343 21.29 -59.85 -15.93
N SER A 344 20.50 -60.63 -16.70
CA SER A 344 19.19 -60.19 -17.15
C SER A 344 18.22 -59.96 -15.98
N MET A 345 18.17 -60.88 -15.01
CA MET A 345 17.34 -60.73 -13.83
C MET A 345 17.75 -59.50 -12.99
N PHE A 346 19.04 -59.26 -12.78
CA PHE A 346 19.52 -58.09 -12.06
C PHE A 346 19.19 -56.77 -12.77
N ALA A 347 19.23 -56.73 -14.11
CA ALA A 347 18.81 -55.56 -14.86
C ALA A 347 17.31 -55.24 -14.68
N ASP A 348 16.46 -56.27 -14.71
CA ASP A 348 15.03 -56.13 -14.44
C ASP A 348 14.79 -55.67 -12.98
N LEU A 349 15.46 -56.31 -12.01
CA LEU A 349 15.35 -55.96 -10.59
C LEU A 349 15.82 -54.52 -10.31
N TYR A 350 16.90 -54.08 -10.95
CA TYR A 350 17.39 -52.70 -10.82
C TYR A 350 16.38 -51.69 -11.38
N SER A 351 15.76 -52.01 -12.50
CA SER A 351 14.71 -51.17 -13.10
C SER A 351 13.48 -51.06 -12.18
N ILE A 352 13.09 -52.16 -11.54
CA ILE A 352 12.00 -52.19 -10.56
C ILE A 352 12.36 -51.42 -9.29
N LEU A 353 13.61 -51.51 -8.83
CA LEU A 353 14.11 -50.74 -7.68
C LEU A 353 14.00 -49.24 -7.93
N LEU A 354 14.43 -48.76 -9.10
CA LEU A 354 14.29 -47.35 -9.48
C LEU A 354 12.81 -46.92 -9.50
N LEU A 355 11.93 -47.77 -10.05
CA LEU A 355 10.50 -47.51 -10.05
C LEU A 355 9.91 -47.46 -8.63
N LEU A 356 10.34 -48.34 -7.74
CA LEU A 356 9.94 -48.34 -6.33
C LEU A 356 10.33 -47.04 -5.64
N ILE A 357 11.56 -46.56 -5.85
CA ILE A 357 12.03 -45.28 -5.29
C ILE A 357 11.13 -44.13 -5.77
N ILE A 358 10.81 -44.07 -7.07
CA ILE A 358 9.90 -43.05 -7.61
C ILE A 358 8.52 -43.13 -6.96
N CYS A 359 7.98 -44.35 -6.78
CA CYS A 359 6.70 -44.53 -6.09
C CYS A 359 6.77 -43.97 -4.67
N LEU A 360 7.79 -44.35 -3.89
CA LEU A 360 7.96 -43.91 -2.51
C LEU A 360 8.06 -42.38 -2.41
N VAL A 361 8.82 -41.73 -3.29
CA VAL A 361 8.94 -40.26 -3.32
C VAL A 361 7.58 -39.60 -3.58
N LEU A 362 6.79 -40.11 -4.53
CA LEU A 362 5.47 -39.54 -4.83
C LEU A 362 4.48 -39.72 -3.68
N PHE A 363 4.44 -40.89 -3.04
CA PHE A 363 3.59 -41.13 -1.86
C PHE A 363 4.04 -40.32 -0.65
N PHE A 364 5.35 -40.14 -0.46
CA PHE A 364 5.89 -39.28 0.59
C PHE A 364 5.47 -37.82 0.39
N PHE A 365 5.60 -37.32 -0.83
CA PHE A 365 5.22 -35.95 -1.15
C PHE A 365 3.71 -35.71 -1.01
N ASP A 366 2.88 -36.67 -1.44
CA ASP A 366 1.44 -36.64 -1.21
C ASP A 366 1.10 -36.56 0.29
N HIS A 367 1.73 -37.41 1.10
CA HIS A 367 1.53 -37.40 2.55
C HIS A 367 2.01 -36.08 3.19
N LEU A 368 3.16 -35.56 2.77
CA LEU A 368 3.69 -34.27 3.23
C LEU A 368 2.70 -33.13 2.96
N THR A 369 2.12 -33.07 1.75
CA THR A 369 1.13 -32.04 1.41
C THR A 369 -0.15 -32.18 2.22
N TYR A 370 -0.64 -33.40 2.43
CA TYR A 370 -1.79 -33.67 3.28
C TYR A 370 -1.58 -33.19 4.72
N VAL A 371 -0.45 -33.58 5.34
CA VAL A 371 -0.11 -33.17 6.71
C VAL A 371 0.04 -31.65 6.79
N GLY A 372 0.78 -31.04 5.87
CA GLY A 372 0.97 -29.58 5.84
C GLY A 372 -0.35 -28.80 5.78
N LEU A 373 -1.31 -29.23 4.96
CA LEU A 373 -2.63 -28.59 4.90
C LEU A 373 -3.48 -28.88 6.14
N SER A 374 -3.38 -30.08 6.72
CA SER A 374 -4.10 -30.44 7.94
C SER A 374 -3.64 -29.60 9.13
N GLU A 375 -2.33 -29.43 9.29
CA GLU A 375 -1.77 -28.57 10.34
C GLU A 375 -2.17 -27.10 10.11
N ALA A 376 -2.10 -26.62 8.86
CA ALA A 376 -2.56 -25.28 8.51
C ALA A 376 -4.05 -25.06 8.86
N HIS A 377 -4.91 -26.05 8.62
CA HIS A 377 -6.32 -25.98 9.00
C HIS A 377 -6.50 -25.75 10.50
N TYR A 378 -5.75 -26.46 11.33
CA TYR A 378 -5.84 -26.34 12.79
C TYR A 378 -5.26 -25.02 13.30
N ILE A 379 -4.06 -24.64 12.83
CA ILE A 379 -3.34 -23.45 13.30
C ILE A 379 -4.06 -22.15 12.92
N PHE A 380 -4.64 -22.08 11.73
CA PHE A 380 -5.26 -20.84 11.22
C PHE A 380 -6.74 -20.68 11.57
N LYS A 381 -7.33 -21.62 12.33
CA LYS A 381 -8.72 -21.53 12.76
C LYS A 381 -8.86 -20.47 13.85
N PHE A 382 -9.57 -19.39 13.56
CA PHE A 382 -9.98 -18.39 14.54
C PHE A 382 -11.44 -17.99 14.34
N ASN A 383 -12.10 -17.68 15.45
CA ASN A 383 -13.44 -17.11 15.53
C ASN A 383 -13.40 -16.02 16.60
N VAL A 384 -13.42 -14.76 16.19
CA VAL A 384 -13.30 -13.61 17.10
C VAL A 384 -14.41 -12.61 16.80
N VAL A 385 -15.15 -12.22 17.83
CA VAL A 385 -16.06 -11.07 17.73
C VAL A 385 -15.25 -9.83 18.06
N ALA A 386 -15.04 -8.96 17.08
CA ALA A 386 -14.32 -7.70 17.26
C ALA A 386 -15.33 -6.58 17.47
N GLU A 387 -15.20 -5.89 18.61
CA GLU A 387 -15.93 -4.66 18.90
C GLU A 387 -14.99 -3.47 18.72
N ALA A 388 -15.35 -2.53 17.85
CA ALA A 388 -14.59 -1.31 17.61
C ALA A 388 -15.49 -0.10 17.89
N THR A 389 -15.10 0.68 18.89
CA THR A 389 -15.80 1.90 19.31
C THR A 389 -14.87 3.10 19.12
N ASN A 390 -15.24 4.04 18.26
CA ASN A 390 -14.57 5.33 18.13
C ASN A 390 -15.57 6.42 18.49
N ASP A 391 -15.42 6.98 19.70
CA ASP A 391 -16.21 8.09 20.20
C ASP A 391 -15.28 9.25 20.55
N VAL A 392 -15.35 10.32 19.76
CA VAL A 392 -14.62 11.56 20.03
C VAL A 392 -15.64 12.67 20.14
N ASN A 393 -15.85 13.15 21.37
CA ASN A 393 -16.68 14.30 21.66
C ASN A 393 -15.82 15.42 22.27
N LEU A 394 -15.53 16.45 21.48
CA LEU A 394 -14.72 17.59 21.91
C LEU A 394 -15.63 18.78 22.23
N GLU A 395 -15.62 19.24 23.48
CA GLU A 395 -16.38 20.40 23.96
C GLU A 395 -15.43 21.56 24.25
N ILE A 396 -15.65 22.71 23.60
CA ILE A 396 -14.79 23.89 23.74
C ILE A 396 -15.56 24.96 24.50
N LYS A 397 -14.99 25.41 25.63
CA LYS A 397 -15.55 26.44 26.52
C LYS A 397 -14.92 27.81 26.25
N GLY A 398 -15.68 28.89 26.46
CA GLY A 398 -15.23 30.29 26.30
C GLY A 398 -15.97 31.08 25.20
N THR A 399 -16.08 32.40 25.32
CA THR A 399 -16.86 33.25 24.38
C THR A 399 -16.01 34.12 23.46
N GLY A 400 -14.68 34.14 23.64
CA GLY A 400 -13.77 34.96 22.82
C GLY A 400 -13.50 34.39 21.42
N PHE A 401 -12.86 35.22 20.58
CA PHE A 401 -12.45 34.90 19.20
C PHE A 401 -11.71 33.57 19.08
N VAL A 402 -10.77 33.30 19.99
CA VAL A 402 -10.01 32.04 20.02
C VAL A 402 -10.94 30.84 20.21
N ALA A 403 -11.92 30.93 21.11
CA ALA A 403 -12.87 29.84 21.35
C ALA A 403 -13.76 29.59 20.11
N VAL A 404 -14.15 30.64 19.37
CA VAL A 404 -14.88 30.52 18.10
C VAL A 404 -14.04 29.81 17.04
N MET A 405 -12.76 30.19 16.90
CA MET A 405 -11.84 29.56 15.95
C MET A 405 -11.64 28.08 16.25
N PHE A 406 -11.36 27.72 17.51
CA PHE A 406 -11.21 26.33 17.94
C PHE A 406 -12.50 25.53 17.72
N ARG A 407 -13.67 26.11 18.00
CA ARG A 407 -14.96 25.43 17.73
C ARG A 407 -15.14 25.15 16.26
N SER A 408 -14.82 26.11 15.39
CA SER A 408 -14.92 25.90 13.94
C SER A 408 -13.94 24.82 13.45
N PHE A 409 -12.70 24.81 13.96
CA PHE A 409 -11.71 23.81 13.58
C PHE A 409 -12.07 22.39 14.05
N PHE A 410 -12.55 22.25 15.28
CA PHE A 410 -12.84 20.93 15.86
C PHE A 410 -14.28 20.45 15.64
N LYS A 411 -15.15 21.25 15.02
CA LYS A 411 -16.54 20.89 14.71
C LYS A 411 -16.65 19.58 13.93
N GLY A 412 -15.75 19.36 12.97
CA GLY A 412 -15.70 18.14 12.16
C GLY A 412 -15.19 16.89 12.89
N PHE A 413 -14.62 17.02 14.09
CA PHE A 413 -14.05 15.91 14.87
C PHE A 413 -15.04 15.28 15.85
N LYS A 414 -16.31 15.69 15.84
CA LYS A 414 -17.38 15.00 16.56
C LYS A 414 -17.87 13.82 15.74
N PHE A 415 -17.34 12.63 16.01
CA PHE A 415 -17.79 11.39 15.40
C PHE A 415 -17.95 10.30 16.45
N GLN A 416 -19.05 9.55 16.33
CA GLN A 416 -19.35 8.41 17.15
C GLN A 416 -19.66 7.23 16.23
N LYS A 417 -18.85 6.18 16.28
CA LYS A 417 -19.05 4.97 15.49
C LYS A 417 -18.79 3.74 16.35
N HIS A 418 -19.83 2.94 16.52
CA HIS A 418 -19.79 1.65 17.20
C HIS A 418 -20.00 0.56 16.16
N LEU A 419 -19.07 -0.38 16.05
CA LEU A 419 -19.15 -1.48 15.11
C LEU A 419 -18.82 -2.79 15.82
N THR A 420 -19.74 -3.74 15.77
CA THR A 420 -19.53 -5.12 16.19
C THR A 420 -19.47 -5.99 14.94
N VAL A 421 -18.33 -6.65 14.71
CA VAL A 421 -18.14 -7.53 13.56
C VAL A 421 -17.73 -8.90 14.05
N ASN A 422 -18.49 -9.92 13.64
CA ASN A 422 -18.11 -11.30 13.86
C ASN A 422 -17.11 -11.73 12.77
N LEU A 423 -15.90 -12.09 13.16
CA LEU A 423 -14.80 -12.45 12.27
C LEU A 423 -14.54 -13.94 12.37
N SER A 424 -14.90 -14.66 11.31
CA SER A 424 -14.60 -16.08 11.16
C SER A 424 -13.88 -16.34 9.85
N ASN A 425 -12.88 -17.23 9.90
CA ASN A 425 -12.12 -17.67 8.73
C ASN A 425 -12.50 -19.08 8.26
N GLU A 426 -13.58 -19.65 8.79
CA GLU A 426 -13.94 -21.06 8.59
C GLU A 426 -14.08 -21.45 7.11
N GLU A 427 -14.64 -20.57 6.28
CA GLU A 427 -14.85 -20.82 4.85
C GLU A 427 -13.54 -20.83 4.04
N CYS A 428 -12.55 -20.05 4.48
CA CYS A 428 -11.25 -19.95 3.82
C CYS A 428 -10.24 -20.98 4.31
N LEU A 429 -10.55 -21.77 5.35
CA LEU A 429 -9.62 -22.80 5.83
C LEU A 429 -9.34 -23.84 4.74
N PRO A 430 -8.09 -24.34 4.64
CA PRO A 430 -7.75 -25.39 3.71
C PRO A 430 -8.47 -26.69 4.10
N ARG A 431 -8.92 -27.45 3.10
CA ARG A 431 -9.56 -28.75 3.29
C ARG A 431 -8.64 -29.82 2.70
N PRO A 432 -7.88 -30.56 3.53
CA PRO A 432 -6.93 -31.55 3.03
C PRO A 432 -7.66 -32.77 2.43
N TYR A 433 -7.21 -33.25 1.28
CA TYR A 433 -7.66 -34.49 0.67
C TYR A 433 -6.70 -35.63 1.01
N LYS A 434 -7.23 -36.66 1.66
CA LYS A 434 -6.50 -37.89 1.99
C LYS A 434 -6.56 -38.86 0.81
N LEU A 435 -5.42 -39.43 0.44
CA LEU A 435 -5.35 -40.45 -0.60
C LEU A 435 -6.07 -41.75 -0.17
N GLU A 436 -6.93 -42.27 -1.05
CA GLU A 436 -7.62 -43.53 -0.79
C GLU A 436 -6.64 -44.71 -0.72
N PHE A 437 -6.84 -45.59 0.26
CA PHE A 437 -5.99 -46.77 0.48
C PHE A 437 -5.90 -47.71 -0.74
N LYS A 438 -6.92 -47.70 -1.60
CA LYS A 438 -6.98 -48.43 -2.87
C LYS A 438 -5.77 -48.15 -3.77
N TYR A 439 -5.26 -46.92 -3.80
CA TYR A 439 -4.13 -46.57 -4.66
C TYR A 439 -2.80 -47.14 -4.14
N TYR A 440 -2.63 -47.21 -2.81
CA TYR A 440 -1.49 -47.90 -2.19
C TYR A 440 -1.48 -49.37 -2.60
N PHE A 441 -2.60 -50.06 -2.42
CA PHE A 441 -2.72 -51.47 -2.79
C PHE A 441 -2.48 -51.69 -4.29
N LYS A 442 -3.03 -50.84 -5.16
CA LYS A 442 -2.84 -50.95 -6.61
C LYS A 442 -1.38 -50.73 -7.01
N VAL A 443 -0.71 -49.71 -6.51
CA VAL A 443 0.67 -49.41 -6.90
C VAL A 443 1.63 -50.45 -6.31
N PHE A 444 1.64 -50.63 -5.00
CA PHE A 444 2.57 -51.57 -4.36
C PHE A 444 2.26 -53.03 -4.70
N GLY A 445 0.99 -53.39 -4.84
CA GLY A 445 0.58 -54.72 -5.27
C GLY A 445 0.99 -55.02 -6.72
N THR A 446 0.83 -54.07 -7.65
CA THR A 446 1.28 -54.29 -9.04
C THR A 446 2.80 -54.27 -9.18
N THR A 447 3.51 -53.41 -8.44
CA THR A 447 4.98 -53.45 -8.39
C THR A 447 5.48 -54.77 -7.80
N GLY A 448 4.86 -55.27 -6.74
CA GLY A 448 5.17 -56.58 -6.14
C GLY A 448 4.90 -57.74 -7.10
N ALA A 449 3.81 -57.67 -7.87
CA ALA A 449 3.52 -58.68 -8.90
C ALA A 449 4.57 -58.66 -10.03
N VAL A 450 5.00 -57.48 -10.49
CA VAL A 450 6.06 -57.35 -11.51
C VAL A 450 7.41 -57.84 -10.96
N TYR A 451 7.71 -57.55 -9.70
CA TYR A 451 8.88 -58.09 -9.01
C TYR A 451 8.86 -59.63 -8.98
N GLY A 452 7.73 -60.23 -8.61
CA GLY A 452 7.56 -61.69 -8.65
C GLY A 452 7.76 -62.25 -10.06
N LEU A 453 7.13 -61.66 -11.07
CA LEU A 453 7.30 -62.08 -12.48
C LEU A 453 8.75 -61.96 -12.96
N SER A 454 9.48 -60.94 -12.52
CA SER A 454 10.91 -60.76 -12.84
C SER A 454 11.78 -61.89 -12.28
N LEU A 455 11.47 -62.41 -11.10
CA LEU A 455 12.16 -63.58 -10.53
C LEU A 455 11.90 -64.86 -11.34
N PHE A 456 10.72 -64.99 -11.94
CA PHE A 456 10.36 -66.13 -12.79
C PHE A 456 10.82 -65.97 -14.25
N ASN A 457 11.21 -64.77 -14.68
CA ASN A 457 11.57 -64.45 -16.07
C ASN A 457 12.64 -65.41 -16.65
N PRO A 458 13.74 -65.75 -15.96
CA PRO A 458 14.71 -66.72 -16.47
C PRO A 458 14.11 -68.09 -16.79
N TYR A 459 13.22 -68.60 -15.93
CA TYR A 459 12.57 -69.88 -16.12
C TYR A 459 11.56 -69.85 -17.27
N ILE A 460 10.86 -68.73 -17.48
CA ILE A 460 9.96 -68.54 -18.62
C ILE A 460 10.76 -68.55 -19.93
N ASN A 461 11.95 -67.95 -19.95
CA ASN A 461 12.83 -67.98 -21.12
C ASN A 461 13.33 -69.39 -21.44
N ARG A 462 13.67 -70.19 -20.41
CA ARG A 462 13.99 -71.62 -20.59
C ARG A 462 12.81 -72.42 -21.14
N LEU A 463 11.62 -72.19 -20.60
CA LEU A 463 10.39 -72.85 -21.05
C LEU A 463 10.12 -72.58 -22.53
N ARG A 464 10.33 -71.33 -22.99
CA ARG A 464 10.19 -70.96 -24.40
C ARG A 464 11.08 -71.82 -25.31
N ARG A 465 12.35 -72.04 -24.95
CA ARG A 465 13.27 -72.93 -25.67
C ARG A 465 12.77 -74.37 -25.65
N SER A 466 12.34 -74.87 -24.49
CA SER A 466 11.80 -76.24 -24.35
C SER A 466 10.57 -76.50 -25.22
N ILE A 467 9.67 -75.51 -25.34
CA ILE A 467 8.48 -75.59 -26.21
C ILE A 467 8.92 -75.70 -27.68
N CYS A 468 9.84 -74.86 -28.15
CA CYS A 468 10.33 -74.92 -29.53
C CYS A 468 11.01 -76.27 -29.85
N ALA A 469 11.83 -76.78 -28.93
CA ALA A 469 12.49 -78.07 -29.09
C ALA A 469 11.50 -79.26 -29.15
N PHE A 470 10.39 -79.18 -28.40
CA PHE A 470 9.34 -80.20 -28.44
C PHE A 470 8.62 -80.27 -29.79
N PHE A 471 8.27 -79.10 -30.37
CA PHE A 471 7.54 -79.06 -31.65
C PHE A 471 8.44 -79.23 -32.88
N TYR A 472 9.72 -78.83 -32.81
CA TYR A 472 10.66 -78.87 -33.93
C TYR A 472 11.93 -79.69 -33.61
N PRO A 473 11.81 -81.00 -33.35
CA PRO A 473 12.93 -81.82 -32.89
C PRO A 473 14.06 -81.96 -33.93
N LYS A 474 13.75 -81.81 -35.22
CA LYS A 474 14.73 -81.88 -36.31
C LYS A 474 15.79 -80.79 -36.22
N VAL A 475 15.39 -79.59 -35.78
CA VAL A 475 16.32 -78.46 -35.59
C VAL A 475 17.24 -78.74 -34.42
N ASP A 476 16.71 -79.29 -33.32
CA ASP A 476 17.50 -79.64 -32.15
C ASP A 476 18.52 -80.77 -32.44
N THR A 477 18.17 -81.68 -33.35
CA THR A 477 19.10 -82.72 -33.83
C THR A 477 20.21 -82.11 -34.70
N ALA A 478 19.88 -81.12 -35.53
CA ALA A 478 20.85 -80.43 -36.40
C ALA A 478 21.83 -79.53 -35.63
N ILE A 479 21.45 -79.02 -34.45
CA ILE A 479 22.32 -78.23 -33.57
C ILE A 479 23.40 -79.11 -32.89
N VAL A 480 23.10 -80.40 -32.71
CA VAL A 480 23.93 -81.36 -31.96
C VAL A 480 24.89 -82.15 -32.87
N LEU A 481 24.61 -82.21 -34.18
CA LEU A 481 25.44 -82.81 -35.22
C LEU A 481 26.51 -81.83 -35.72
#